data_AF-A0A7S3IHK8-F1
#
_entry.id   AF-A0A7S3IHK8-F1
#
_cell.length_a   1.000
_cell.length_b   1.000
_cell.length_c   1.000
_cell.angle_alpha   90.00
_cell.angle_beta   90.00
_cell.angle_gamma   90.00
#
_symmetry.space_group_name_H-M   'P 1'
#
loop_
_entity.id
_entity.type
_entity.pdbx_description
1 polymer ?
#
loop_
_entity_poly.entity_id
_entity_poly.type
_entity_poly.pdbx_seq_one_letter_code
_entity_poly.pdbx_strand_id
1 'polypeptide(L)'
;FAVPLRDDHVIFFQNIVIPLHKVQTCSQFYEQLLRCSMLFLTKDRTLAIPLLEGLLKYWPFANCIKETLFLTELQEVLEVCEVDKVEHLIPKLFKRIVKCIGGIHLQVADRAMCFFENDYFLNILKTYKEKTFPMLVPIIVDLAENHWHKILQESLIALKTILKEIDPL
;
A
#
# COMPACT_ATOMS: atom_id res chain seq x y z
N PHE A 1 9.59 21.25 13.17
CA PHE A 1 10.43 21.81 12.10
C PHE A 1 9.77 23.05 11.52
N ALA A 2 10.57 24.06 11.13
CA ALA A 2 10.09 25.17 10.31
C ALA A 2 9.73 24.67 8.90
N VAL A 3 8.82 25.38 8.22
CA VAL A 3 8.45 25.14 6.81
C VAL A 3 8.96 26.34 6.01
N PRO A 4 9.66 26.15 4.88
CA PRO A 4 10.02 24.87 4.25
C PRO A 4 11.03 24.05 5.07
N LEU A 5 11.05 22.73 4.86
CA LEU A 5 12.07 21.87 5.45
C LEU A 5 13.44 22.25 4.88
N ARG A 6 14.44 22.25 5.75
CA ARG A 6 15.84 22.42 5.34
C ARG A 6 16.34 21.16 4.62
N ASP A 7 17.28 21.34 3.69
CA ASP A 7 17.84 20.25 2.89
C ASP A 7 18.45 19.12 3.73
N ASP A 8 19.06 19.43 4.87
CA ASP A 8 19.61 18.43 5.79
C ASP A 8 18.54 17.50 6.37
N HIS A 9 17.33 18.02 6.62
CA HIS A 9 16.19 17.21 7.05
C HIS A 9 15.63 16.34 5.92
N VAL A 10 15.63 16.83 4.67
CA VAL A 10 15.22 16.04 3.50
C VAL A 10 16.20 14.90 3.26
N ILE A 11 17.51 15.18 3.32
CA ILE A 11 18.57 14.18 3.22
C ILE A 11 18.46 13.15 4.36
N PHE A 12 18.22 13.61 5.59
CA PHE A 12 18.00 12.72 6.73
C PHE A 12 16.80 11.80 6.50
N PHE A 13 15.69 12.32 6.00
CA PHE A 13 14.52 11.52 5.69
C PHE A 13 14.83 10.44 4.65
N GLN A 14 15.45 10.83 3.54
CA GLN A 14 15.74 9.92 2.42
C GLN A 14 16.80 8.87 2.75
N ASN A 15 17.84 9.24 3.51
CA ASN A 15 18.99 8.38 3.77
C ASN A 15 18.93 7.65 5.11
N ILE A 16 18.09 8.10 6.05
CA ILE A 16 17.97 7.49 7.39
C ILE A 16 16.56 6.95 7.63
N VAL A 17 15.52 7.81 7.57
CA VAL A 17 14.14 7.39 7.91
C VAL A 17 13.64 6.31 6.97
N ILE A 18 13.75 6.51 5.65
CA ILE A 18 13.31 5.51 4.67
C ILE A 18 14.09 4.19 4.83
N PRO A 19 15.44 4.16 4.90
CA PRO A 19 16.20 2.92 5.09
C PRO A 19 15.97 2.19 6.41
N LEU A 20 15.49 2.83 7.48
CA LEU A 20 15.14 2.13 8.73
C LEU A 20 14.08 1.05 8.52
N HIS A 21 13.19 1.21 7.54
CA HIS A 21 12.21 0.17 7.16
C HIS A 21 12.89 -1.12 6.68
N LYS A 22 14.13 -1.07 6.20
CA LYS A 22 14.86 -2.25 5.71
C LYS A 22 15.24 -3.21 6.84
N VAL A 23 15.50 -2.72 8.05
CA VAL A 23 16.05 -3.57 9.13
C VAL A 23 15.04 -4.61 9.61
N GLN A 24 15.51 -5.79 9.99
CA GLN A 24 14.62 -6.90 10.39
C GLN A 24 13.86 -6.59 11.69
N THR A 25 14.48 -5.85 12.60
CA THR A 25 13.91 -5.43 13.88
C THR A 25 12.97 -4.21 13.78
N CYS A 26 12.66 -3.74 12.57
CA CYS A 26 11.76 -2.59 12.35
C CYS A 26 10.43 -2.68 13.12
N SER A 27 9.88 -3.90 13.28
CA SER A 27 8.63 -4.10 14.03
C SER A 27 8.71 -3.65 15.49
N GLN A 28 9.91 -3.61 16.10
CA GLN A 28 10.10 -3.21 17.50
C GLN A 28 9.92 -1.70 17.71
N PHE A 29 10.05 -0.90 16.65
CA PHE A 29 9.97 0.57 16.72
C PHE A 29 9.09 1.16 15.61
N TYR A 30 8.25 0.31 14.99
CA TYR A 30 7.45 0.68 13.82
C TYR A 30 6.52 1.86 14.12
N GLU A 31 5.84 1.87 15.27
CA GLU A 31 4.92 2.96 15.61
C GLU A 31 5.63 4.32 15.67
N GLN A 32 6.86 4.35 16.19
CA GLN A 32 7.67 5.56 16.27
C GLN A 32 8.18 5.96 14.88
N LEU A 33 8.55 4.98 14.05
CA LEU A 33 8.99 5.21 12.67
C LEU A 33 7.85 5.77 11.83
N LEU A 34 6.65 5.17 11.88
CA LEU A 34 5.46 5.64 11.19
C LEU A 34 5.10 7.07 11.60
N ARG A 35 5.06 7.36 12.90
CA ARG A 35 4.81 8.73 13.40
C ARG A 35 5.85 9.72 12.89
N CYS A 36 7.11 9.32 12.84
CA CYS A 36 8.18 10.14 12.27
C CYS A 36 7.95 10.36 10.77
N SER A 37 7.70 9.29 10.01
CA SER A 37 7.39 9.34 8.57
C SER A 37 6.26 10.33 8.29
N MET A 38 5.11 10.15 8.94
CA MET A 38 3.94 11.00 8.74
C MET A 38 4.18 12.44 9.17
N LEU A 39 4.95 12.67 10.25
CA LEU A 39 5.33 14.03 10.64
C LEU A 39 6.14 14.75 9.54
N PHE A 40 7.07 14.07 8.88
CA PHE A 40 7.77 14.64 7.73
C PHE A 40 6.81 14.99 6.60
N LEU A 41 5.87 14.10 6.27
CA LEU A 41 4.89 14.33 5.22
C LEU A 41 3.91 15.49 5.52
N THR A 42 3.59 15.74 6.79
CA THR A 42 2.80 16.93 7.18
C THR A 42 3.54 18.24 6.95
N LYS A 43 4.88 18.21 6.89
CA LYS A 43 5.73 19.38 6.65
C LYS A 43 6.09 19.55 5.19
N ASP A 44 6.25 18.44 4.47
CA ASP A 44 6.51 18.42 3.04
C ASP A 44 5.92 17.16 2.42
N ARG A 45 4.83 17.32 1.67
CA ARG A 45 4.13 16.22 1.00
C ARG A 45 4.93 15.60 -0.15
N THR A 46 5.91 16.32 -0.70
CA THR A 46 6.73 15.81 -1.82
C THR A 46 7.57 14.60 -1.40
N LEU A 47 7.82 14.44 -0.10
CA LEU A 47 8.54 13.30 0.49
C LEU A 47 7.74 11.99 0.46
N ALA A 48 6.43 12.03 0.16
CA ALA A 48 5.59 10.84 0.13
C ALA A 48 6.00 9.88 -1.00
N ILE A 49 6.34 10.40 -2.19
CA ILE A 49 6.77 9.57 -3.34
C ILE A 49 8.06 8.79 -3.04
N PRO A 50 9.15 9.41 -2.55
CA PRO A 50 10.32 8.68 -2.09
C PRO A 50 10.03 7.61 -1.04
N LEU A 51 9.12 7.89 -0.08
CA LEU A 51 8.74 6.93 0.95
C LEU A 51 8.01 5.71 0.35
N LEU A 52 7.02 5.93 -0.54
CA LEU A 52 6.34 4.84 -1.24
C LEU A 52 7.33 3.98 -2.04
N GLU A 53 8.26 4.60 -2.75
CA GLU A 53 9.32 3.91 -3.48
C GLU A 53 10.19 3.07 -2.54
N GLY A 54 10.55 3.63 -1.39
CA GLY A 54 11.29 2.95 -0.33
C GLY A 54 10.57 1.73 0.23
N LEU A 55 9.29 1.87 0.58
CA LEU A 55 8.45 0.78 1.11
C LEU A 55 8.30 -0.35 0.10
N LEU A 56 8.01 -0.02 -1.17
CA LEU A 56 7.88 -1.02 -2.24
C LEU A 56 9.21 -1.71 -2.55
N LYS A 57 10.34 -0.99 -2.42
CA LYS A 57 11.70 -1.52 -2.60
C LYS A 57 12.13 -2.42 -1.44
N TYR A 58 11.82 -2.06 -0.21
CA TYR A 58 12.21 -2.78 1.01
C TYR A 58 11.16 -3.77 1.50
N TRP A 59 10.21 -4.13 0.63
CA TRP A 59 9.09 -5.00 1.00
C TRP A 59 9.57 -6.27 1.72
N PRO A 60 9.00 -6.61 2.89
CA PRO A 60 9.45 -7.76 3.66
C PRO A 60 9.24 -9.08 2.91
N PHE A 61 10.10 -10.06 3.16
CA PHE A 61 9.97 -11.41 2.62
C PHE A 61 9.93 -12.40 3.78
N ALA A 62 8.94 -13.30 3.76
CA ALA A 62 8.75 -14.33 4.79
C ALA A 62 8.58 -13.77 6.23
N ASN A 63 8.04 -12.56 6.37
CA ASN A 63 7.76 -11.93 7.67
C ASN A 63 6.37 -11.28 7.63
N CYS A 64 5.33 -12.07 7.91
CA CYS A 64 3.94 -11.64 7.79
C CYS A 64 3.61 -10.43 8.68
N ILE A 65 4.16 -10.37 9.89
CA ILE A 65 3.98 -9.23 10.81
C ILE A 65 4.52 -7.96 10.15
N LYS A 66 5.74 -8.01 9.60
CA LYS A 66 6.31 -6.82 8.96
C LYS A 66 5.57 -6.46 7.66
N GLU A 67 5.06 -7.45 6.92
CA GLU A 67 4.23 -7.19 5.73
C GLU A 67 2.92 -6.47 6.07
N THR A 68 2.23 -6.82 7.15
CA THR A 68 1.01 -6.12 7.57
C THR A 68 1.29 -4.70 8.04
N LEU A 69 2.43 -4.47 8.71
CA LEU A 69 2.89 -3.12 9.05
C LEU A 69 3.19 -2.30 7.79
N PHE A 70 3.91 -2.87 6.80
CA PHE A 70 4.18 -2.19 5.53
C PHE A 70 2.91 -1.87 4.74
N LEU A 71 1.94 -2.79 4.69
CA LEU A 71 0.63 -2.53 4.08
C LEU A 71 -0.09 -1.35 4.77
N THR A 72 0.08 -1.22 6.09
CA THR A 72 -0.54 -0.15 6.86
C THR A 72 0.06 1.21 6.50
N GLU A 73 1.38 1.35 6.62
CA GLU A 73 2.07 2.59 6.26
C GLU A 73 1.87 2.94 4.77
N LEU A 74 1.90 1.94 3.88
CA LEU A 74 1.70 2.17 2.45
C LEU A 74 0.34 2.81 2.16
N GLN A 75 -0.73 2.36 2.83
CA GLN A 75 -2.07 2.95 2.68
C GLN A 75 -2.11 4.40 3.18
N GLU A 76 -1.57 4.65 4.39
CA GLU A 76 -1.53 5.99 4.98
C GLU A 76 -0.72 6.99 4.13
N VAL A 77 0.42 6.55 3.57
CA VAL A 77 1.26 7.42 2.74
C VAL A 77 0.62 7.69 1.37
N LEU A 78 -0.14 6.74 0.82
CA LEU A 78 -0.87 6.95 -0.43
C LEU A 78 -1.87 8.11 -0.30
N GLU A 79 -2.61 8.21 0.82
CA GLU A 79 -3.59 9.28 1.07
C GLU A 79 -2.99 10.68 1.10
N VAL A 80 -1.67 10.80 1.34
CA VAL A 80 -0.97 12.10 1.33
C VAL A 80 -0.58 12.52 -0.08
N CYS A 81 -0.49 11.58 -1.02
CA CYS A 81 -0.06 11.84 -2.39
C CYS A 81 -1.16 12.52 -3.21
N GLU A 82 -0.77 13.14 -4.31
CA GLU A 82 -1.70 13.47 -5.40
C GLU A 82 -1.76 12.28 -6.36
N VAL A 83 -2.96 12.00 -6.90
CA VAL A 83 -3.21 10.81 -7.71
C VAL A 83 -2.31 10.76 -8.96
N ASP A 84 -2.05 11.89 -9.61
CA ASP A 84 -1.18 11.98 -10.79
C ASP A 84 0.28 11.63 -10.48
N LYS A 85 0.75 11.94 -9.25
CA LYS A 85 2.14 11.68 -8.84
C LYS A 85 2.43 10.21 -8.59
N VAL A 86 1.40 9.37 -8.41
CA VAL A 86 1.60 7.93 -8.16
C VAL A 86 1.56 7.07 -9.42
N GLU A 87 1.32 7.65 -10.60
CA GLU A 87 1.13 6.91 -11.85
C GLU A 87 2.27 5.91 -12.15
N HIS A 88 3.53 6.34 -11.97
CA HIS A 88 4.70 5.50 -12.26
C HIS A 88 4.86 4.34 -11.26
N LEU A 89 4.20 4.42 -10.10
CA LEU A 89 4.23 3.40 -9.06
C LEU A 89 3.09 2.39 -9.21
N ILE A 90 2.02 2.72 -9.93
CA ILE A 90 0.82 1.88 -10.08
C ILE A 90 1.15 0.41 -10.43
N PRO A 91 2.02 0.10 -11.42
CA PRO A 91 2.31 -1.30 -11.74
C PRO A 91 2.97 -2.06 -10.57
N LYS A 92 3.89 -1.41 -9.84
CA LYS A 92 4.60 -2.03 -8.71
C LYS A 92 3.68 -2.17 -7.49
N LEU A 93 2.88 -1.14 -7.22
CA LEU A 93 1.92 -1.08 -6.13
C LEU A 93 0.87 -2.18 -6.26
N PHE A 94 0.18 -2.26 -7.40
CA PHE A 94 -0.89 -3.23 -7.60
C PHE A 94 -0.37 -4.66 -7.70
N LYS A 95 0.79 -4.89 -8.35
CA LYS A 95 1.45 -6.21 -8.30
C LYS A 95 1.73 -6.66 -6.87
N ARG A 96 2.08 -5.71 -5.98
CA ARG A 96 2.31 -6.02 -4.57
C ARG A 96 1.01 -6.37 -3.85
N ILE A 97 0.00 -5.51 -3.95
CA ILE A 97 -1.31 -5.70 -3.31
C ILE A 97 -1.95 -7.02 -3.75
N VAL A 98 -1.98 -7.29 -5.06
CA VAL A 98 -2.49 -8.55 -5.63
C VAL A 98 -1.77 -9.77 -5.04
N LYS A 99 -0.44 -9.71 -4.92
CA LYS A 99 0.35 -10.79 -4.33
C LYS A 99 0.02 -11.00 -2.85
N CYS A 100 -0.23 -9.92 -2.10
CA CYS A 100 -0.63 -10.00 -0.69
C CYS A 100 -2.02 -10.64 -0.53
N ILE A 101 -2.99 -10.28 -1.39
CA ILE A 101 -4.35 -10.84 -1.39
C ILE A 101 -4.34 -12.33 -1.74
N GLY A 102 -3.60 -12.72 -2.78
CA GLY A 102 -3.45 -14.13 -3.18
C GLY A 102 -2.46 -14.94 -2.34
N GLY A 103 -1.93 -14.37 -1.25
CA GLY A 103 -0.96 -15.03 -0.39
C GLY A 103 -1.60 -16.08 0.53
N ILE A 104 -0.77 -16.98 1.07
CA ILE A 104 -1.21 -18.02 2.01
C ILE A 104 -1.49 -17.47 3.43
N HIS A 105 -0.94 -16.31 3.77
CA HIS A 105 -1.05 -15.73 5.11
C HIS A 105 -2.30 -14.88 5.21
N LEU A 106 -3.31 -15.41 5.91
CA LEU A 106 -4.61 -14.76 6.06
C LEU A 106 -4.52 -13.31 6.56
N GLN A 107 -3.68 -13.02 7.57
CA GLN A 107 -3.50 -11.66 8.10
C GLN A 107 -2.98 -10.66 7.06
N VAL A 108 -2.13 -11.11 6.14
CA VAL A 108 -1.58 -10.27 5.07
C VAL A 108 -2.64 -10.04 4.00
N ALA A 109 -3.39 -11.08 3.63
CA ALA A 109 -4.47 -10.98 2.67
C ALA A 109 -5.61 -10.07 3.17
N ASP A 110 -6.03 -10.27 4.41
CA ASP A 110 -7.05 -9.45 5.08
C ASP A 110 -6.63 -7.97 5.14
N ARG A 111 -5.41 -7.68 5.61
CA ARG A 111 -4.89 -6.31 5.64
C ARG A 111 -4.79 -5.66 4.26
N ALA A 112 -4.48 -6.45 3.22
CA ALA A 112 -4.44 -5.97 1.85
C ALA A 112 -5.84 -5.71 1.28
N MET A 113 -6.85 -6.48 1.67
CA MET A 113 -8.25 -6.24 1.28
C MET A 113 -8.79 -4.92 1.85
N CYS A 114 -8.35 -4.49 3.03
CA CYS A 114 -8.73 -3.18 3.59
C CYS A 114 -8.33 -1.97 2.72
N PHE A 115 -7.47 -2.14 1.70
CA PHE A 115 -7.21 -1.08 0.72
C PHE A 115 -8.49 -0.69 -0.05
N PHE A 116 -9.38 -1.65 -0.32
CA PHE A 116 -10.58 -1.42 -1.12
C PHE A 116 -11.76 -0.86 -0.32
N GLU A 117 -11.62 -0.71 0.99
CA GLU A 117 -12.56 0.03 1.85
C GLU A 117 -12.26 1.53 1.88
N ASN A 118 -11.12 1.93 1.32
CA ASN A 118 -10.65 3.31 1.35
C ASN A 118 -11.01 4.06 0.06
N ASP A 119 -11.80 5.13 0.20
CA ASP A 119 -12.28 5.93 -0.94
C ASP A 119 -11.15 6.52 -1.79
N TYR A 120 -10.06 6.95 -1.16
CA TYR A 120 -8.91 7.52 -1.88
C TYR A 120 -8.21 6.44 -2.73
N PHE A 121 -8.02 5.24 -2.18
CA PHE A 121 -7.49 4.11 -2.95
C PHE A 121 -8.43 3.65 -4.06
N LEU A 122 -9.74 3.62 -3.81
CA LEU A 122 -10.75 3.35 -4.85
C LEU A 122 -10.70 4.40 -5.97
N ASN A 123 -10.41 5.67 -5.65
CA ASN A 123 -10.22 6.71 -6.66
C ASN A 123 -8.96 6.45 -7.52
N ILE A 124 -7.85 6.03 -6.92
CA ILE A 124 -6.65 5.58 -7.66
C ILE A 124 -7.00 4.41 -8.58
N LEU A 125 -7.70 3.40 -8.05
CA LEU A 125 -8.12 2.22 -8.80
C LEU A 125 -8.94 2.60 -10.04
N LYS A 126 -9.94 3.49 -9.87
CA LYS A 126 -10.80 4.01 -10.94
C LYS A 126 -9.99 4.80 -11.98
N THR A 127 -9.11 5.68 -11.52
CA THR A 127 -8.29 6.55 -12.38
C THR A 127 -7.36 5.75 -13.29
N TYR A 128 -6.78 4.66 -12.77
CA TYR A 128 -5.81 3.84 -13.48
C TYR A 128 -6.35 2.47 -13.90
N LYS A 129 -7.67 2.34 -14.08
CA LYS A 129 -8.34 1.04 -14.32
C LYS A 129 -7.72 0.22 -15.45
N GLU A 130 -7.33 0.85 -16.55
CA GLU A 130 -6.70 0.20 -17.71
C GLU A 130 -5.39 -0.54 -17.35
N LYS A 131 -4.67 -0.04 -16.33
CA LYS A 131 -3.45 -0.65 -15.81
C LYS A 131 -3.75 -1.62 -14.68
N THR A 132 -4.68 -1.28 -13.78
CA THR A 132 -4.92 -2.00 -12.52
C THR A 132 -5.82 -3.23 -12.69
N PHE A 133 -6.85 -3.16 -13.54
CA PHE A 133 -7.84 -4.21 -13.72
C PHE A 133 -7.25 -5.51 -14.28
N PRO A 134 -6.39 -5.48 -15.31
CA PRO A 134 -5.75 -6.70 -15.82
C PRO A 134 -4.90 -7.44 -14.76
N MET A 135 -4.41 -6.74 -13.73
CA MET A 135 -3.65 -7.35 -12.62
C MET A 135 -4.57 -7.87 -11.50
N LEU A 136 -5.66 -7.15 -11.22
CA LEU A 136 -6.55 -7.46 -10.11
C LEU A 136 -7.62 -8.48 -10.45
N VAL A 137 -8.39 -8.23 -11.51
CA VAL A 137 -9.65 -8.94 -11.79
C VAL A 137 -9.44 -10.46 -11.87
N PRO A 138 -8.45 -11.00 -12.60
CA PRO A 138 -8.27 -12.45 -12.69
C PRO A 138 -8.05 -13.11 -11.34
N ILE A 139 -7.30 -12.46 -10.45
CA ILE A 139 -6.97 -12.97 -9.12
C ILE A 139 -8.17 -12.86 -8.19
N ILE A 140 -8.86 -11.73 -8.17
CA ILE A 140 -10.04 -11.55 -7.30
C ILE A 140 -11.17 -12.51 -7.71
N VAL A 141 -11.39 -12.72 -9.01
CA VAL A 141 -12.43 -13.65 -9.49
C VAL A 141 -12.13 -15.09 -9.09
N ASP A 142 -10.90 -15.56 -9.29
CA ASP A 142 -10.48 -16.90 -8.89
C ASP A 142 -10.61 -17.11 -7.36
N LEU A 143 -10.11 -16.16 -6.57
CA LEU A 143 -10.17 -16.28 -5.11
C LEU A 143 -11.61 -16.15 -4.59
N ALA A 144 -12.47 -15.32 -5.17
CA ALA A 144 -13.87 -15.25 -4.77
C ALA A 144 -14.60 -16.61 -4.91
N GLU A 145 -14.16 -17.46 -5.84
CA GLU A 145 -14.75 -18.78 -6.07
C GLU A 145 -14.05 -19.88 -5.24
N ASN A 146 -12.72 -19.77 -5.07
CA ASN A 146 -11.88 -20.87 -4.59
C ASN A 146 -11.18 -20.61 -3.24
N HIS A 147 -11.32 -19.43 -2.61
CA HIS A 147 -10.59 -19.11 -1.38
C HIS A 147 -11.00 -20.03 -0.22
N TRP A 148 -9.99 -20.58 0.47
CA TRP A 148 -10.16 -21.58 1.54
C TRP A 148 -10.83 -21.01 2.80
N HIS A 149 -10.59 -19.73 3.11
CA HIS A 149 -11.18 -19.03 4.26
C HIS A 149 -12.47 -18.32 3.88
N LYS A 150 -13.59 -18.65 4.55
CA LYS A 150 -14.94 -18.21 4.18
C LYS A 150 -15.18 -16.72 4.35
N ILE A 151 -14.74 -16.11 5.44
CA ILE A 151 -14.93 -14.66 5.67
C ILE A 151 -14.18 -13.85 4.60
N LEU A 152 -12.96 -14.26 4.26
CA LEU A 152 -12.17 -13.58 3.23
C LEU A 152 -12.78 -13.80 1.83
N GLN A 153 -13.36 -14.98 1.60
CA GLN A 153 -14.13 -15.26 0.39
C GLN A 153 -15.32 -14.30 0.24
N GLU A 154 -16.06 -14.00 1.31
CA GLU A 154 -17.16 -13.02 1.29
C GLU A 154 -16.65 -11.61 0.95
N SER A 155 -15.55 -11.16 1.54
CA SER A 155 -14.92 -9.88 1.20
C SER A 155 -14.45 -9.81 -0.26
N LEU A 156 -13.93 -10.92 -0.81
CA LEU A 156 -13.55 -11.03 -2.22
C LEU A 156 -14.76 -10.97 -3.16
N ILE A 157 -15.88 -11.58 -2.77
CA ILE A 157 -17.15 -11.48 -3.51
C ILE A 157 -17.65 -10.04 -3.52
N ALA A 158 -17.61 -9.35 -2.37
CA ALA A 158 -17.96 -7.93 -2.29
C ALA A 158 -17.06 -7.08 -3.19
N LEU A 159 -15.75 -7.31 -3.16
CA LEU A 159 -14.81 -6.63 -4.06
C LEU A 159 -15.09 -6.94 -5.54
N LYS A 160 -15.42 -8.18 -5.90
CA LYS A 160 -15.83 -8.56 -7.26
C LYS A 160 -17.03 -7.74 -7.72
N THR A 161 -17.99 -7.46 -6.84
CA THR A 161 -19.14 -6.59 -7.14
C THR A 161 -18.70 -5.13 -7.35
N ILE A 162 -17.87 -4.58 -6.47
CA ILE A 162 -17.32 -3.22 -6.61
C ILE A 162 -16.57 -3.06 -7.95
N LEU A 163 -15.75 -4.03 -8.34
CA LEU A 163 -15.01 -3.99 -9.60
C LEU A 163 -15.95 -3.96 -10.82
N LYS A 164 -17.06 -4.71 -10.78
CA LYS A 164 -18.10 -4.68 -11.83
C LYS A 164 -18.85 -3.35 -11.89
N GLU A 165 -19.06 -2.69 -10.76
CA GLU A 165 -19.69 -1.37 -10.74
C GLU A 165 -18.77 -0.29 -11.33
N ILE A 166 -17.44 -0.43 -11.13
CA ILE A 166 -16.45 0.49 -11.71
C ILE A 166 -16.30 0.29 -13.22
N ASP A 167 -16.35 -0.97 -13.69
CA ASP A 167 -16.34 -1.29 -15.11
C ASP A 167 -17.40 -2.36 -15.44
N PRO A 168 -18.61 -1.94 -15.86
CA PRO A 168 -19.72 -2.85 -16.14
C PRO A 168 -19.60 -3.58 -17.49
N LEU A 169 -18.54 -3.32 -18.26
CA LEU A 169 -18.29 -3.89 -19.59
C LEU A 169 -17.66 -5.29 -19.53
#